data_AF-A0A3P8P658-F1
#
_entry.id   AF-A0A3P8P658-F1
#
_cell.length_a   1.000
_cell.length_b   1.000
_cell.length_c   1.000
_cell.angle_alpha   90.00
_cell.angle_beta   90.00
_cell.angle_gamma   90.00
#
_symmetry.space_group_name_H-M   'P 1'
#
loop_
_entity.id
_entity.type
_entity.pdbx_description
1 polymer ?
#
loop_
_entity_poly.entity_id
_entity_poly.type
_entity_poly.pdbx_seq_one_letter_code
_entity_poly.pdbx_strand_id
1 'polypeptide(L)'
;NSAWMFAICFPAALRDPMAMERANLLNMAKLSIKGLIESALSFGRTLDSDYPPLQQFFVVMEHCLKHGLRVKKSFLGFNKSLWGPLELVEKLCPEAAEISASVRDLPGLKTPLGRARAWLRLALMQKRLADYLRLLITRKDLLSDFYENSALMLEEEGAVIVGLLVGLNVIDANLCVKGEDLDSQVGVIDFSMYLKNDIDDYRSEERYTSILDQKNYVEELNRQLKKLQELAIAKNNIIKLQEENQQLRSENTLILLKTQQHLELTQGDVSVERDTYKQSRQGLDEMYNEVRRQLKEECQLRQDVENELVVQVSMKQEMELAMKLLEKDIHEKQDTLIGLRQQLDEVKAINVEMYQKMQSSDEEMKKKNDVISRLEEKTNQITATMKQLEQRLQEAERHRTSAEEGTRRFKLDFANKADSLQRQIEHRENQQLETDLKIEREWRQTLQNDLHRERDSVAQLSTEALQINGLKKEFHRLQDENVQLKTICEDQEKALEELGSKLSESKLKIEDIKEANKALQGGQVWLKDKEATHCKLCEKEFSISRRKHHCRNCGEIFCNSCSDNELPLPASPKPVRVCDTCHALLLQRCSSNPT
;
A
#
# COMPACT_ATOMS: atom_id res chain seq x y z
N ASN A 1 -44.98 -90.57 -64.81
CA ASN A 1 -45.74 -90.38 -66.07
C ASN A 1 -46.38 -89.00 -66.02
N SER A 2 -45.90 -88.04 -66.80
CA SER A 2 -46.34 -87.75 -68.18
C SER A 2 -47.57 -86.81 -68.15
N ALA A 3 -47.52 -85.48 -68.28
CA ALA A 3 -46.75 -84.52 -69.10
C ALA A 3 -47.45 -84.10 -70.43
N TRP A 4 -47.21 -82.84 -70.85
CA TRP A 4 -47.68 -82.15 -72.08
C TRP A 4 -49.19 -81.80 -72.10
N MET A 5 -49.64 -80.55 -72.26
CA MET A 5 -49.34 -79.53 -73.29
C MET A 5 -49.34 -78.10 -72.70
N PHE A 6 -48.40 -77.20 -73.02
CA PHE A 6 -48.26 -76.43 -74.27
C PHE A 6 -49.37 -75.39 -74.55
N ALA A 7 -49.22 -74.18 -74.00
CA ALA A 7 -49.79 -72.93 -74.52
C ALA A 7 -49.13 -71.68 -73.89
N ILE A 8 -47.84 -71.41 -74.17
CA ILE A 8 -47.26 -70.09 -73.93
C ILE A 8 -46.88 -69.49 -75.29
N CYS A 9 -47.63 -68.45 -75.67
CA CYS A 9 -47.30 -67.61 -76.80
C CYS A 9 -46.00 -66.85 -76.47
N PHE A 10 -45.01 -66.93 -77.36
CA PHE A 10 -43.88 -66.00 -77.37
C PHE A 10 -44.27 -64.80 -78.26
N PRO A 11 -44.74 -63.67 -77.69
CA PRO A 11 -44.52 -62.40 -78.36
C PRO A 11 -43.01 -62.17 -78.44
N ALA A 12 -42.53 -61.60 -79.55
CA ALA A 12 -41.15 -61.17 -79.64
C ALA A 12 -40.94 -60.02 -78.63
N ALA A 13 -40.40 -60.36 -77.45
CA ALA A 13 -40.01 -59.35 -76.47
C ALA A 13 -39.06 -58.36 -77.14
N LEU A 14 -39.29 -57.06 -76.93
CA LEU A 14 -38.33 -56.03 -77.32
C LEU A 14 -37.06 -56.27 -76.50
N ARG A 15 -36.10 -56.99 -77.08
CA ARG A 15 -34.76 -57.14 -76.51
C ARG A 15 -34.18 -55.74 -76.42
N ASP A 16 -33.85 -55.32 -75.20
CA ASP A 16 -33.08 -54.10 -74.98
C ASP A 16 -31.84 -54.13 -75.89
N PRO A 17 -31.67 -53.17 -76.83
CA PRO A 17 -30.53 -53.13 -77.71
C PRO A 17 -29.20 -53.12 -76.93
N MET A 18 -29.16 -52.43 -75.78
CA MET A 18 -27.97 -52.35 -74.93
C MET A 18 -27.64 -53.72 -74.32
N ALA A 19 -28.61 -54.46 -73.78
CA ALA A 19 -28.40 -55.82 -73.29
C ALA A 19 -27.95 -56.79 -74.41
N MET A 20 -28.45 -56.62 -75.63
CA MET A 20 -28.00 -57.43 -76.77
C MET A 20 -26.56 -57.07 -77.20
N GLU A 21 -26.19 -55.78 -77.18
CA GLU A 21 -24.83 -55.32 -77.44
C GLU A 21 -23.84 -55.79 -76.35
N ARG A 22 -24.21 -55.71 -75.06
CA ARG A 22 -23.42 -56.29 -73.96
C ARG A 22 -23.19 -57.80 -74.13
N ALA A 23 -24.25 -58.56 -74.46
CA ALA A 23 -24.14 -59.99 -74.69
C ALA A 23 -23.23 -60.34 -75.88
N ASN A 24 -23.29 -59.55 -76.96
CA ASN A 24 -22.40 -59.71 -78.11
C ASN A 24 -20.93 -59.38 -77.76
N LEU A 25 -20.68 -58.27 -77.06
CA LEU A 25 -19.36 -57.88 -76.57
C LEU A 25 -18.78 -58.92 -75.60
N LEU A 26 -19.59 -59.47 -74.69
CA LEU A 26 -19.20 -60.58 -73.81
C LEU A 26 -18.76 -61.82 -74.59
N ASN A 27 -19.46 -62.16 -75.67
CA ASN A 27 -19.11 -63.32 -76.50
C ASN A 27 -17.86 -63.07 -77.35
N MET A 28 -17.68 -61.86 -77.91
CA MET A 28 -16.43 -61.47 -78.57
C MET A 28 -15.23 -61.47 -77.61
N ALA A 29 -15.41 -60.95 -76.39
CA ALA A 29 -14.38 -60.97 -75.35
C ALA A 29 -14.03 -62.40 -74.93
N LYS A 30 -15.01 -63.28 -74.72
CA LYS A 30 -14.79 -64.71 -74.45
C LYS A 30 -13.96 -65.39 -75.55
N LEU A 31 -14.34 -65.23 -76.82
CA LEU A 31 -13.64 -65.83 -77.95
C LEU A 31 -12.22 -65.28 -78.10
N SER A 32 -12.05 -63.96 -77.97
CA SER A 32 -10.76 -63.30 -78.12
C SER A 32 -9.80 -63.61 -76.97
N ILE A 33 -10.25 -63.58 -75.71
CA ILE A 33 -9.44 -63.96 -74.54
C ILE A 33 -9.07 -65.44 -74.62
N LYS A 34 -10.03 -66.34 -74.90
CA LYS A 34 -9.77 -67.78 -75.02
C LYS A 34 -8.75 -68.07 -76.13
N GLY A 35 -8.99 -67.56 -77.34
CA GLY A 35 -8.12 -67.78 -78.48
C GLY A 35 -6.73 -67.16 -78.33
N LEU A 36 -6.61 -66.01 -77.65
CA LEU A 36 -5.32 -65.42 -77.30
C LEU A 36 -4.56 -66.33 -76.32
N ILE A 37 -5.19 -66.86 -75.27
CA ILE A 37 -4.54 -67.77 -74.32
C ILE A 37 -4.10 -69.08 -75.02
N GLU A 38 -5.00 -69.73 -75.76
CA GLU A 38 -4.69 -70.98 -76.48
C GLU A 38 -3.60 -70.79 -77.53
N SER A 39 -3.67 -69.71 -78.32
CA SER A 39 -2.67 -69.40 -79.34
C SER A 39 -1.31 -69.04 -78.72
N ALA A 40 -1.28 -68.21 -77.66
CA ALA A 40 -0.03 -67.84 -76.97
C ALA A 40 0.66 -69.05 -76.32
N LEU A 41 -0.11 -69.92 -75.64
CA LEU A 41 0.42 -71.15 -75.05
C LEU A 41 0.93 -72.12 -76.12
N SER A 42 0.30 -72.17 -77.30
CA SER A 42 0.81 -72.97 -78.44
C SER A 42 2.06 -72.36 -79.10
N PHE A 43 2.23 -71.04 -79.04
CA PHE A 43 3.36 -70.32 -79.63
C PHE A 43 4.62 -70.38 -78.77
N GLY A 44 4.47 -70.46 -77.44
CA GLY A 44 5.55 -70.79 -76.50
C GLY A 44 6.68 -69.75 -76.41
N ARG A 45 6.41 -68.50 -76.82
CA ARG A 45 7.36 -67.37 -76.83
C ARG A 45 6.66 -66.10 -76.35
N THR A 46 7.45 -65.14 -75.86
CA THR A 46 7.00 -63.77 -75.55
C THR A 46 6.30 -63.15 -76.76
N LEU A 47 5.11 -62.56 -76.55
CA LEU A 47 4.35 -61.89 -77.60
C LEU A 47 4.85 -60.46 -77.83
N ASP A 48 4.86 -60.04 -79.09
CA ASP A 48 5.20 -58.68 -79.53
C ASP A 48 3.94 -57.85 -79.89
N SER A 49 4.13 -56.64 -80.41
CA SER A 49 3.06 -55.75 -80.87
C SER A 49 2.30 -56.24 -82.11
N ASP A 50 2.88 -57.18 -82.85
CA ASP A 50 2.51 -57.51 -84.22
C ASP A 50 1.71 -58.83 -84.28
N TYR A 51 1.76 -59.61 -83.19
CA TYR A 51 0.99 -60.84 -82.97
C TYR A 51 -0.54 -60.63 -83.11
N PRO A 52 -1.19 -61.15 -84.17
CA PRO A 52 -2.58 -60.78 -84.51
C PRO A 52 -3.63 -61.10 -83.44
N PRO A 53 -3.62 -62.25 -82.74
CA PRO A 53 -4.57 -62.53 -81.65
C PRO A 53 -4.50 -61.50 -80.51
N LEU A 54 -3.34 -60.88 -80.28
CA LEU A 54 -3.15 -59.88 -79.25
C LEU A 54 -3.62 -58.49 -79.71
N GLN A 55 -3.41 -58.13 -80.98
CA GLN A 55 -4.02 -56.93 -81.56
C GLN A 55 -5.55 -57.03 -81.51
N GLN A 56 -6.10 -58.17 -81.91
CA GLN A 56 -7.53 -58.50 -81.87
C GLN A 56 -8.11 -58.38 -80.45
N PHE A 57 -7.37 -58.84 -79.44
CA PHE A 57 -7.72 -58.67 -78.03
C PHE A 57 -7.81 -57.19 -77.61
N PHE A 58 -6.81 -56.36 -77.92
CA PHE A 58 -6.86 -54.94 -77.57
C PHE A 58 -8.01 -54.20 -78.26
N VAL A 59 -8.33 -54.55 -79.51
CA VAL A 59 -9.50 -54.00 -80.23
C VAL A 59 -10.81 -54.39 -79.53
N VAL A 60 -10.98 -55.65 -79.11
CA VAL A 60 -12.19 -56.08 -78.40
C VAL A 60 -12.31 -55.42 -77.02
N MET A 61 -11.22 -55.34 -76.26
CA MET A 61 -11.20 -54.65 -74.97
C MET A 61 -11.51 -53.16 -75.08
N GLU A 62 -11.01 -52.48 -76.14
CA GLU A 62 -11.36 -51.09 -76.42
C GLU A 62 -12.87 -50.92 -76.67
N HIS A 63 -13.52 -51.85 -77.37
CA HIS A 63 -14.98 -51.81 -77.57
C HIS A 63 -15.75 -52.08 -76.27
N CYS A 64 -15.35 -53.09 -75.48
CA CYS A 64 -15.96 -53.39 -74.18
C CYS A 64 -15.88 -52.19 -73.22
N LEU A 65 -14.74 -51.52 -73.15
CA LEU A 65 -14.53 -50.33 -72.31
C LEU A 65 -15.16 -49.05 -72.89
N LYS A 66 -15.56 -49.02 -74.17
CA LYS A 66 -16.29 -47.88 -74.76
C LYS A 66 -17.81 -47.99 -74.64
N HIS A 67 -18.37 -49.20 -74.51
CA HIS A 67 -19.81 -49.43 -74.51
C HIS A 67 -20.52 -48.69 -73.36
N GLY A 68 -21.38 -47.72 -73.71
CA GLY A 68 -22.12 -46.90 -72.76
C GLY A 68 -21.30 -45.78 -72.09
N LEU A 69 -20.16 -45.37 -72.65
CA LEU A 69 -19.38 -44.25 -72.13
C LEU A 69 -20.07 -42.90 -72.43
N ARG A 70 -20.28 -42.06 -71.40
CA ARG A 70 -21.07 -40.81 -71.48
C ARG A 70 -20.36 -39.68 -72.23
N VAL A 71 -20.74 -39.44 -73.48
CA VAL A 71 -20.21 -38.33 -74.32
C VAL A 71 -20.81 -36.96 -73.94
N LYS A 72 -20.45 -36.42 -72.76
CA LYS A 72 -20.85 -35.07 -72.35
C LYS A 72 -20.00 -33.99 -73.04
N LYS A 73 -20.63 -33.16 -73.88
CA LYS A 73 -20.07 -31.87 -74.33
C LYS A 73 -20.03 -30.88 -73.16
N SER A 74 -18.87 -30.72 -72.52
CA SER A 74 -18.63 -29.67 -71.51
C SER A 74 -17.88 -28.48 -72.13
N PHE A 75 -18.34 -27.27 -71.84
CA PHE A 75 -17.72 -26.01 -72.28
C PHE A 75 -16.36 -25.73 -71.60
N LEU A 76 -16.03 -26.49 -70.54
CA LEU A 76 -14.83 -26.34 -69.72
C LEU A 76 -13.91 -27.59 -69.75
N GLY A 77 -13.71 -28.16 -70.95
CA GLY A 77 -12.46 -28.87 -71.28
C GLY A 77 -12.31 -30.34 -70.89
N PHE A 78 -13.24 -30.98 -70.17
CA PHE A 78 -13.16 -32.42 -69.87
C PHE A 78 -14.00 -33.26 -70.82
N ASN A 79 -13.41 -33.62 -71.96
CA ASN A 79 -13.96 -34.62 -72.86
C ASN A 79 -13.74 -36.02 -72.23
N LYS A 80 -14.78 -36.60 -71.59
CA LYS A 80 -14.72 -37.89 -70.88
C LYS A 80 -14.51 -39.06 -71.85
N SER A 81 -13.27 -39.19 -72.31
CA SER A 81 -12.77 -40.28 -73.15
C SER A 81 -12.48 -41.56 -72.33
N LEU A 82 -12.07 -42.62 -73.03
CA LEU A 82 -11.65 -43.89 -72.46
C LEU A 82 -10.53 -43.77 -71.41
N TRP A 83 -9.75 -42.68 -71.45
CA TRP A 83 -8.72 -42.40 -70.44
C TRP A 83 -9.30 -42.11 -69.05
N GLY A 84 -10.45 -41.43 -68.97
CA GLY A 84 -11.02 -40.96 -67.70
C GLY A 84 -11.27 -42.08 -66.66
N PRO A 85 -11.91 -43.20 -67.05
CA PRO A 85 -12.05 -44.37 -66.17
C PRO A 85 -10.72 -45.02 -65.78
N LEU A 86 -9.71 -45.04 -66.67
CA LEU A 86 -8.42 -45.70 -66.41
C LEU A 86 -7.53 -44.85 -65.49
N GLU A 87 -7.60 -43.52 -65.59
CA GLU A 87 -6.96 -42.56 -64.68
C GLU A 87 -7.53 -42.62 -63.24
N LEU A 88 -8.68 -43.26 -63.02
CA LEU A 88 -9.15 -43.59 -61.67
C LEU A 88 -8.33 -44.72 -61.01
N VAL A 89 -7.69 -45.62 -61.78
CA VAL A 89 -6.94 -46.74 -61.20
C VAL A 89 -5.76 -46.24 -60.38
N GLU A 90 -5.03 -45.23 -60.86
CA GLU A 90 -3.95 -44.56 -60.11
C GLU A 90 -4.41 -44.03 -58.73
N LYS A 91 -5.69 -43.65 -58.60
CA LYS A 91 -6.30 -43.15 -57.35
C LYS A 91 -6.84 -44.26 -56.45
N LEU A 92 -6.89 -45.50 -56.95
CA LEU A 92 -7.38 -46.70 -56.26
C LEU A 92 -6.27 -47.72 -55.96
N CYS A 93 -5.13 -47.64 -56.64
CA CYS A 93 -4.01 -48.56 -56.59
C CYS A 93 -2.71 -47.79 -56.88
N PRO A 94 -1.90 -47.48 -55.86
CA PRO A 94 -0.63 -46.77 -56.05
C PRO A 94 0.32 -47.45 -57.05
N GLU A 95 0.27 -48.78 -57.16
CA GLU A 95 1.07 -49.55 -58.14
C GLU A 95 0.68 -49.24 -59.61
N ALA A 96 -0.51 -48.68 -59.85
CA ALA A 96 -0.91 -48.21 -61.17
C ALA A 96 -0.41 -46.79 -61.50
N ALA A 97 0.24 -46.09 -60.56
CA ALA A 97 0.81 -44.77 -60.80
C ALA A 97 2.00 -44.85 -61.78
N GLU A 98 2.81 -45.91 -61.72
CA GLU A 98 3.97 -46.11 -62.61
C GLU A 98 3.55 -46.16 -64.09
N ILE A 99 2.54 -46.97 -64.43
CA ILE A 99 2.01 -47.05 -65.80
C ILE A 99 1.25 -45.79 -66.20
N SER A 100 0.62 -45.09 -65.24
CA SER A 100 -0.12 -43.85 -65.51
C SER A 100 0.82 -42.67 -65.78
N ALA A 101 1.97 -42.61 -65.09
CA ALA A 101 3.09 -41.72 -65.43
C ALA A 101 3.71 -42.08 -66.77
N SER A 102 4.07 -43.36 -66.98
CA SER A 102 4.65 -43.86 -68.24
C SER A 102 3.80 -43.53 -69.47
N VAL A 103 2.46 -43.48 -69.33
CA VAL A 103 1.50 -43.11 -70.39
C VAL A 103 1.34 -41.59 -70.57
N ARG A 104 1.55 -40.79 -69.52
CA ARG A 104 1.58 -39.32 -69.61
C ARG A 104 2.83 -38.83 -70.32
N ASP A 105 3.97 -39.48 -70.03
CA ASP A 105 5.30 -39.05 -70.48
C ASP A 105 5.75 -39.71 -71.80
N LEU A 106 4.92 -40.57 -72.39
CA LEU A 106 5.26 -41.30 -73.62
C LEU A 106 5.41 -40.36 -74.84
N PRO A 107 6.58 -40.30 -75.48
CA PRO A 107 6.79 -39.41 -76.63
C PRO A 107 5.92 -39.82 -77.83
N GLY A 108 5.37 -38.81 -78.50
CA GLY A 108 4.51 -38.96 -79.69
C GLY A 108 3.01 -39.08 -79.41
N LEU A 109 2.60 -39.43 -78.19
CA LEU A 109 1.22 -39.79 -77.83
C LEU A 109 0.34 -38.55 -77.53
N LYS A 110 -0.56 -38.20 -78.45
CA LYS A 110 -1.32 -36.93 -78.44
C LYS A 110 -2.77 -37.09 -78.03
N THR A 111 -3.44 -38.21 -78.31
CA THR A 111 -4.86 -38.38 -77.98
C THR A 111 -5.09 -39.13 -76.65
N PRO A 112 -6.19 -38.81 -75.92
CA PRO A 112 -6.61 -39.62 -74.77
C PRO A 112 -6.98 -41.07 -75.12
N LEU A 113 -7.36 -41.36 -76.38
CA LEU A 113 -7.60 -42.75 -76.81
C LEU A 113 -6.27 -43.51 -76.95
N GLY A 114 -5.24 -42.89 -77.51
CA GLY A 114 -3.87 -43.38 -77.51
C GLY A 114 -3.36 -43.67 -76.09
N ARG A 115 -3.63 -42.77 -75.13
CA ARG A 115 -3.30 -43.00 -73.70
C ARG A 115 -3.95 -44.24 -73.13
N ALA A 116 -5.25 -44.44 -73.34
CA ALA A 116 -5.92 -45.68 -72.96
C ALA A 116 -5.32 -46.93 -73.64
N ARG A 117 -4.98 -46.84 -74.93
CA ARG A 117 -4.35 -47.92 -75.71
C ARG A 117 -2.93 -48.29 -75.23
N ALA A 118 -2.14 -47.30 -74.83
CA ALA A 118 -0.82 -47.50 -74.22
C ALA A 118 -0.95 -48.14 -72.83
N TRP A 119 -1.86 -47.62 -72.00
CA TRP A 119 -2.10 -48.11 -70.64
C TRP A 119 -2.58 -49.56 -70.62
N LEU A 120 -3.49 -49.95 -71.51
CA LEU A 120 -3.94 -51.35 -71.63
C LEU A 120 -2.79 -52.31 -71.99
N ARG A 121 -1.83 -51.85 -72.81
CA ARG A 121 -0.63 -52.63 -73.17
C ARG A 121 0.31 -52.77 -71.97
N LEU A 122 0.63 -51.68 -71.28
CA LEU A 122 1.48 -51.72 -70.07
C LEU A 122 0.86 -52.55 -68.94
N ALA A 123 -0.46 -52.41 -68.71
CA ALA A 123 -1.18 -53.20 -67.71
C ALA A 123 -1.19 -54.71 -68.02
N LEU A 124 -1.15 -55.10 -69.29
CA LEU A 124 -0.96 -56.50 -69.71
C LEU A 124 0.48 -56.96 -69.50
N MET A 125 1.48 -56.15 -69.88
CA MET A 125 2.91 -56.45 -69.65
C MET A 125 3.23 -56.62 -68.15
N GLN A 126 2.62 -55.80 -67.27
CA GLN A 126 2.69 -55.97 -65.81
C GLN A 126 1.90 -57.19 -65.28
N LYS A 127 1.14 -57.91 -66.12
CA LYS A 127 0.24 -59.03 -65.73
C LYS A 127 -0.80 -58.63 -64.66
N ARG A 128 -1.26 -57.37 -64.69
CA ARG A 128 -2.14 -56.74 -63.68
C ARG A 128 -3.44 -56.17 -64.25
N LEU A 129 -3.64 -56.22 -65.57
CA LEU A 129 -4.85 -55.73 -66.27
C LEU A 129 -6.17 -56.22 -65.63
N ALA A 130 -6.25 -57.50 -65.25
CA ALA A 130 -7.42 -58.06 -64.60
C ALA A 130 -7.67 -57.49 -63.20
N ASP A 131 -6.61 -57.17 -62.44
CA ASP A 131 -6.70 -56.58 -61.11
C ASP A 131 -7.14 -55.13 -61.17
N TYR A 132 -6.53 -54.34 -62.05
CA TYR A 132 -6.87 -52.92 -62.24
C TYR A 132 -8.31 -52.73 -62.71
N LEU A 133 -8.79 -53.52 -63.67
CA LEU A 133 -10.19 -53.44 -64.11
C LEU A 133 -11.16 -53.97 -63.05
N ARG A 134 -10.74 -54.92 -62.19
CA ARG A 134 -11.53 -55.38 -61.02
C ARG A 134 -11.76 -54.28 -60.01
N LEU A 135 -10.77 -53.42 -59.75
CA LEU A 135 -10.93 -52.25 -58.89
C LEU A 135 -11.97 -51.26 -59.43
N LEU A 136 -11.97 -51.00 -60.74
CA LEU A 136 -12.96 -50.11 -61.37
C LEU A 136 -14.39 -50.65 -61.23
N ILE A 137 -14.65 -51.90 -61.60
CA ILE A 137 -16.02 -52.48 -61.52
C ILE A 137 -16.49 -52.69 -60.07
N THR A 138 -15.56 -52.73 -59.10
CA THR A 138 -15.90 -52.76 -57.67
C THR A 138 -16.36 -51.38 -57.20
N ARG A 139 -15.74 -50.30 -57.72
CA ARG A 139 -16.11 -48.90 -57.46
C ARG A 139 -17.14 -48.37 -58.45
N LYS A 140 -18.29 -49.06 -58.54
CA LYS A 140 -19.44 -48.66 -59.38
C LYS A 140 -19.91 -47.23 -59.07
N ASP A 141 -19.73 -46.77 -57.84
CA ASP A 141 -19.98 -45.39 -57.41
C ASP A 141 -19.19 -44.38 -58.26
N LEU A 142 -17.85 -44.53 -58.33
CA LEU A 142 -16.98 -43.66 -59.13
C LEU A 142 -17.14 -43.92 -60.64
N LEU A 143 -17.38 -45.17 -61.03
CA LEU A 143 -17.49 -45.57 -62.44
C LEU A 143 -18.79 -45.06 -63.08
N SER A 144 -19.88 -44.95 -62.32
CA SER A 144 -21.17 -44.39 -62.76
C SER A 144 -21.09 -42.93 -63.23
N ASP A 145 -20.02 -42.23 -62.88
CA ASP A 145 -19.78 -40.86 -63.30
C ASP A 145 -19.32 -40.76 -64.79
N PHE A 146 -18.85 -41.88 -65.35
CA PHE A 146 -18.31 -41.99 -66.71
C PHE A 146 -19.20 -42.85 -67.64
N TYR A 147 -20.00 -43.76 -67.10
CA TYR A 147 -20.80 -44.71 -67.87
C TYR A 147 -22.31 -44.58 -67.61
N GLU A 148 -23.11 -44.80 -68.65
CA GLU A 148 -24.56 -44.99 -68.55
C GLU A 148 -24.89 -46.26 -67.77
N ASN A 149 -26.03 -46.28 -67.07
CA ASN A 149 -26.28 -47.32 -66.06
C ASN A 149 -26.31 -48.74 -66.64
N SER A 150 -26.71 -48.90 -67.91
CA SER A 150 -26.75 -50.16 -68.68
C SER A 150 -25.44 -50.49 -69.42
N ALA A 151 -24.34 -49.80 -69.10
CA ALA A 151 -23.03 -50.03 -69.71
C ALA A 151 -22.40 -51.35 -69.26
N LEU A 152 -21.63 -51.98 -70.17
CA LEU A 152 -20.96 -53.27 -69.93
C LEU A 152 -20.12 -53.28 -68.65
N MET A 153 -19.39 -52.20 -68.35
CA MET A 153 -18.53 -52.11 -67.17
C MET A 153 -19.27 -51.85 -65.84
N LEU A 154 -20.58 -51.60 -65.87
CA LEU A 154 -21.44 -51.49 -64.68
C LEU A 154 -22.32 -52.73 -64.45
N GLU A 155 -22.50 -53.57 -65.47
CA GLU A 155 -23.38 -54.73 -65.46
C GLU A 155 -22.62 -56.05 -65.22
N GLU A 156 -23.32 -57.19 -65.16
CA GLU A 156 -22.72 -58.49 -64.87
C GLU A 156 -21.73 -58.96 -65.95
N GLU A 157 -21.94 -58.58 -67.21
CA GLU A 157 -21.08 -58.98 -68.33
C GLU A 157 -19.65 -58.44 -68.16
N GLY A 158 -19.48 -57.22 -67.63
CA GLY A 158 -18.17 -56.64 -67.31
C GLY A 158 -17.45 -57.41 -66.20
N ALA A 159 -18.18 -57.88 -65.18
CA ALA A 159 -17.61 -58.71 -64.12
C ALA A 159 -17.14 -60.07 -64.65
N VAL A 160 -17.90 -60.69 -65.57
CA VAL A 160 -17.49 -61.93 -66.23
C VAL A 160 -16.26 -61.72 -67.11
N ILE A 161 -16.18 -60.63 -67.89
CA ILE A 161 -14.99 -60.30 -68.68
C ILE A 161 -13.77 -60.14 -67.77
N VAL A 162 -13.87 -59.35 -66.70
CA VAL A 162 -12.76 -59.14 -65.76
C VAL A 162 -12.32 -60.43 -65.07
N GLY A 163 -13.24 -61.36 -64.79
CA GLY A 163 -12.89 -62.70 -64.32
C GLY A 163 -12.10 -63.52 -65.35
N LEU A 164 -12.47 -63.46 -66.62
CA LEU A 164 -11.77 -64.14 -67.71
C LEU A 164 -10.38 -63.55 -67.98
N LEU A 165 -10.19 -62.24 -67.80
CA LEU A 165 -8.88 -61.58 -67.97
C LEU A 165 -7.80 -62.12 -67.03
N VAL A 166 -8.14 -62.72 -65.89
CA VAL A 166 -7.17 -63.36 -64.98
C VAL A 166 -6.38 -64.47 -65.68
N GLY A 167 -6.99 -65.15 -66.66
CA GLY A 167 -6.31 -66.14 -67.49
C GLY A 167 -5.18 -65.59 -68.35
N LEU A 168 -5.14 -64.27 -68.61
CA LEU A 168 -4.07 -63.64 -69.39
C LEU A 168 -2.77 -63.48 -68.60
N ASN A 169 -2.78 -63.60 -67.27
CA ASN A 169 -1.58 -63.43 -66.45
C ASN A 169 -0.48 -64.46 -66.77
N VAL A 170 -0.85 -65.62 -67.36
CA VAL A 170 0.11 -66.63 -67.85
C VAL A 170 0.88 -66.19 -69.09
N ILE A 171 0.33 -65.27 -69.88
CA ILE A 171 0.92 -64.80 -71.14
C ILE A 171 2.14 -63.93 -70.83
N ASP A 172 3.24 -64.16 -71.53
CA ASP A 172 4.40 -63.28 -71.52
C ASP A 172 4.36 -62.37 -72.75
N ALA A 173 4.55 -61.07 -72.56
CA ALA A 173 4.38 -60.07 -73.60
C ALA A 173 5.35 -58.89 -73.41
N ASN A 174 6.04 -58.49 -74.47
CA ASN A 174 6.96 -57.36 -74.49
C ASN A 174 6.61 -56.46 -75.67
N LEU A 175 5.77 -55.45 -75.40
CA LEU A 175 5.10 -54.67 -76.43
C LEU A 175 5.83 -53.35 -76.66
N CYS A 176 6.23 -53.08 -77.90
CA CYS A 176 6.88 -51.82 -78.25
C CYS A 176 5.85 -50.69 -78.28
N VAL A 177 5.63 -50.02 -77.14
CA VAL A 177 4.65 -48.94 -76.99
C VAL A 177 5.20 -47.64 -77.60
N LYS A 178 5.11 -47.49 -78.92
CA LYS A 178 5.41 -46.24 -79.64
C LYS A 178 4.20 -45.31 -79.61
N GLY A 179 4.41 -44.02 -79.33
CA GLY A 179 3.29 -43.08 -79.19
C GLY A 179 2.54 -42.77 -80.51
N GLU A 180 3.23 -42.80 -81.63
CA GLU A 180 2.69 -42.34 -82.93
C GLU A 180 1.68 -43.30 -83.55
N ASP A 181 1.87 -44.62 -83.37
CA ASP A 181 1.01 -45.67 -83.93
C ASP A 181 -0.33 -45.80 -83.19
N LEU A 182 -0.38 -45.43 -81.90
CA LEU A 182 -1.51 -45.70 -81.01
C LEU A 182 -2.66 -44.69 -81.17
N ASP A 183 -2.38 -43.48 -81.64
CA ASP A 183 -3.42 -42.47 -81.91
C ASP A 183 -4.21 -42.77 -83.19
N SER A 184 -3.60 -43.44 -84.17
CA SER A 184 -4.15 -43.65 -85.52
C SER A 184 -4.76 -45.04 -85.75
N GLN A 185 -4.49 -46.03 -84.89
CA GLN A 185 -4.92 -47.42 -85.10
C GLN A 185 -6.45 -47.57 -85.27
N VAL A 186 -6.88 -48.07 -86.43
CA VAL A 186 -8.27 -48.43 -86.73
C VAL A 186 -8.42 -49.94 -86.61
N GLY A 187 -9.13 -50.40 -85.59
CA GLY A 187 -9.32 -51.82 -85.31
C GLY A 187 -10.50 -52.42 -86.09
N VAL A 188 -10.21 -53.13 -87.19
CA VAL A 188 -11.16 -54.08 -87.79
C VAL A 188 -11.04 -55.41 -87.03
N ILE A 189 -12.17 -56.05 -86.74
CA ILE A 189 -12.22 -57.37 -86.10
C ILE A 189 -12.23 -58.44 -87.20
N ASP A 190 -11.25 -59.35 -87.21
CA ASP A 190 -11.25 -60.49 -88.11
C ASP A 190 -11.79 -61.75 -87.43
N PHE A 191 -12.96 -62.20 -87.88
CA PHE A 191 -13.59 -63.44 -87.40
C PHE A 191 -13.09 -64.70 -88.13
N SER A 192 -12.33 -64.57 -89.23
CA SER A 192 -11.91 -65.70 -90.07
C SER A 192 -11.05 -66.73 -89.31
N MET A 193 -10.25 -66.26 -88.34
CA MET A 193 -9.44 -67.11 -87.47
C MET A 193 -10.27 -68.04 -86.56
N TYR A 194 -11.55 -67.73 -86.31
CA TYR A 194 -12.41 -68.43 -85.35
C TYR A 194 -13.49 -69.31 -86.00
N LEU A 195 -13.45 -69.50 -87.33
CA LEU A 195 -14.55 -70.08 -88.12
C LEU A 195 -14.21 -71.41 -88.85
N LYS A 196 -13.11 -72.09 -88.51
CA LYS A 196 -12.76 -73.39 -89.09
C LYS A 196 -13.42 -74.55 -88.34
N ASN A 197 -14.16 -75.39 -89.07
CA ASN A 197 -14.73 -76.67 -88.62
C ASN A 197 -14.16 -77.81 -89.47
N ASP A 198 -14.01 -79.00 -88.88
CA ASP A 198 -13.55 -80.24 -89.54
C ASP A 198 -14.73 -81.10 -90.07
N ILE A 199 -14.62 -81.68 -91.28
CA ILE A 199 -15.65 -82.49 -91.96
C ILE A 199 -15.00 -83.58 -92.87
N ASP A 200 -15.66 -84.76 -93.00
CA ASP A 200 -15.42 -85.95 -93.88
C ASP A 200 -14.16 -86.85 -93.62
N ASP A 201 -14.03 -88.13 -94.05
CA ASP A 201 -14.75 -89.05 -94.99
C ASP A 201 -14.59 -90.57 -94.62
N TYR A 202 -15.31 -91.56 -95.25
CA TYR A 202 -14.90 -93.01 -95.34
C TYR A 202 -15.66 -93.99 -96.33
N ARG A 203 -14.96 -94.62 -97.33
CA ARG A 203 -14.93 -96.09 -97.82
C ARG A 203 -15.53 -96.72 -99.15
N SER A 204 -14.83 -97.79 -99.66
CA SER A 204 -15.16 -98.99 -100.56
C SER A 204 -14.53 -99.04 -102.01
N GLU A 205 -14.32 -100.13 -102.82
CA GLU A 205 -14.32 -101.64 -102.73
C GLU A 205 -13.50 -102.38 -103.90
N GLU A 206 -13.71 -103.66 -104.30
CA GLU A 206 -12.67 -104.56 -104.97
C GLU A 206 -13.12 -105.73 -105.97
N ARG A 207 -12.21 -106.24 -106.87
CA ARG A 207 -11.96 -107.68 -107.38
C ARG A 207 -12.11 -108.17 -108.90
N TYR A 208 -11.96 -109.50 -109.20
CA TYR A 208 -11.19 -110.22 -110.31
C TYR A 208 -11.97 -111.25 -111.26
N THR A 209 -11.49 -112.06 -112.28
CA THR A 209 -10.43 -112.16 -113.38
C THR A 209 -10.52 -113.47 -114.28
N SER A 210 -9.85 -113.55 -115.47
CA SER A 210 -9.24 -114.75 -116.22
C SER A 210 -10.08 -115.83 -117.01
N ILE A 211 -9.52 -116.89 -117.68
CA ILE A 211 -8.82 -117.07 -119.03
C ILE A 211 -8.60 -118.60 -119.41
N LEU A 212 -8.63 -119.09 -120.71
CA LEU A 212 -8.02 -120.39 -121.20
C LEU A 212 -7.95 -120.68 -122.75
N ASP A 213 -7.38 -121.84 -123.18
CA ASP A 213 -6.38 -122.01 -124.30
C ASP A 213 -6.26 -123.46 -124.94
N GLN A 214 -5.48 -123.66 -126.04
CA GLN A 214 -4.60 -124.84 -126.43
C GLN A 214 -4.36 -125.06 -127.97
N LYS A 215 -3.10 -125.10 -128.49
CA LYS A 215 -2.73 -125.77 -129.79
C LYS A 215 -1.21 -126.02 -130.05
N ASN A 216 -0.49 -126.73 -129.16
CA ASN A 216 0.99 -126.77 -129.22
C ASN A 216 1.56 -128.07 -129.83
N TYR A 217 1.98 -128.03 -131.11
CA TYR A 217 2.81 -129.08 -131.73
C TYR A 217 3.79 -128.56 -132.81
N VAL A 218 3.45 -127.45 -133.49
CA VAL A 218 4.28 -126.85 -134.56
C VAL A 218 5.55 -126.15 -134.02
N GLU A 219 5.62 -125.89 -132.71
CA GLU A 219 6.64 -125.03 -132.10
C GLU A 219 8.05 -125.65 -132.05
N GLU A 220 8.18 -126.97 -131.93
CA GLU A 220 9.41 -127.62 -131.46
C GLU A 220 10.60 -127.52 -132.44
N LEU A 221 10.36 -127.44 -133.75
CA LEU A 221 11.42 -127.28 -134.74
C LEU A 221 11.94 -125.84 -134.83
N ASN A 222 11.06 -124.83 -134.79
CA ASN A 222 11.46 -123.42 -134.73
C ASN A 222 12.23 -123.09 -133.43
N ARG A 223 11.90 -123.80 -132.34
CA ARG A 223 12.50 -123.67 -131.01
C ARG A 223 14.01 -123.99 -130.97
N GLN A 224 14.59 -124.68 -131.96
CA GLN A 224 16.04 -124.95 -131.97
C GLN A 224 16.86 -123.81 -132.60
N LEU A 225 16.44 -123.28 -133.76
CA LEU A 225 17.19 -122.22 -134.44
C LEU A 225 17.13 -120.89 -133.66
N LYS A 226 15.96 -120.56 -133.10
CA LYS A 226 15.72 -119.33 -132.33
C LYS A 226 16.69 -119.17 -131.15
N LYS A 227 16.97 -120.27 -130.43
CA LYS A 227 17.86 -120.31 -129.25
C LYS A 227 19.28 -119.83 -129.54
N LEU A 228 19.83 -120.11 -130.72
CA LEU A 228 21.20 -119.68 -131.07
C LEU A 228 21.28 -118.17 -131.32
N GLN A 229 20.26 -117.60 -131.94
CA GLN A 229 20.16 -116.14 -132.15
C GLN A 229 19.89 -115.41 -130.82
N GLU A 230 19.00 -115.97 -129.98
CA GLU A 230 18.73 -115.47 -128.62
C GLU A 230 20.00 -115.49 -127.76
N LEU A 231 20.83 -116.55 -127.84
CA LEU A 231 22.09 -116.66 -127.10
C LEU A 231 23.11 -115.57 -127.48
N ALA A 232 23.23 -115.24 -128.77
CA ALA A 232 24.13 -114.20 -129.25
C ALA A 232 23.70 -112.79 -128.78
N ILE A 233 22.39 -112.49 -128.85
CA ILE A 233 21.82 -111.23 -128.36
C ILE A 233 21.98 -111.14 -126.83
N ALA A 234 21.67 -112.22 -126.11
CA ALA A 234 21.86 -112.29 -124.65
C ALA A 234 23.32 -112.04 -124.26
N LYS A 235 24.30 -112.62 -124.98
CA LYS A 235 25.73 -112.40 -124.69
C LYS A 235 26.15 -110.93 -124.86
N ASN A 236 25.69 -110.26 -125.93
CA ASN A 236 25.99 -108.84 -126.14
C ASN A 236 25.30 -107.95 -125.08
N ASN A 237 24.06 -108.28 -124.68
CA ASN A 237 23.37 -107.58 -123.60
C ASN A 237 24.06 -107.79 -122.24
N ILE A 238 24.58 -109.00 -121.96
CA ILE A 238 25.36 -109.29 -120.75
C ILE A 238 26.63 -108.43 -120.71
N ILE A 239 27.35 -108.26 -121.81
CA ILE A 239 28.55 -107.42 -121.87
C ILE A 239 28.21 -105.95 -121.56
N LYS A 240 27.18 -105.39 -122.22
CA LYS A 240 26.71 -104.03 -121.91
C LYS A 240 26.28 -103.86 -120.45
N LEU A 241 25.51 -104.81 -119.93
CA LEU A 241 25.08 -104.79 -118.52
C LEU A 241 26.27 -104.94 -117.56
N GLN A 242 27.35 -105.61 -117.94
CA GLN A 242 28.59 -105.66 -117.15
C GLN A 242 29.34 -104.30 -117.17
N GLU A 243 29.43 -103.65 -118.33
CA GLU A 243 30.01 -102.31 -118.49
C GLU A 243 29.20 -101.26 -117.68
N GLU A 244 27.87 -101.25 -117.83
CA GLU A 244 26.95 -100.39 -117.07
C GLU A 244 27.02 -100.68 -115.57
N ASN A 245 27.07 -101.95 -115.14
CA ASN A 245 27.20 -102.29 -113.71
C ASN A 245 28.57 -101.89 -113.14
N GLN A 246 29.64 -101.91 -113.95
CA GLN A 246 30.96 -101.44 -113.55
C GLN A 246 31.02 -99.90 -113.44
N GLN A 247 30.37 -99.17 -114.36
CA GLN A 247 30.25 -97.72 -114.27
C GLN A 247 29.36 -97.28 -113.10
N LEU A 248 28.20 -97.92 -112.90
CA LEU A 248 27.34 -97.66 -111.74
C LEU A 248 28.06 -97.96 -110.41
N ARG A 249 28.99 -98.92 -110.37
CA ARG A 249 29.84 -99.14 -109.17
C ARG A 249 30.84 -98.02 -108.93
N SER A 250 31.52 -97.51 -109.96
CA SER A 250 32.47 -96.41 -109.78
C SER A 250 31.75 -95.10 -109.43
N GLU A 251 30.59 -94.84 -110.04
CA GLU A 251 29.73 -93.70 -109.70
C GLU A 251 29.19 -93.80 -108.26
N ASN A 252 28.64 -94.95 -107.83
CA ASN A 252 28.23 -95.14 -106.43
C ASN A 252 29.40 -94.98 -105.45
N THR A 253 30.61 -95.46 -105.82
CA THR A 253 31.82 -95.28 -104.98
C THR A 253 32.20 -93.81 -104.85
N LEU A 254 32.11 -93.03 -105.93
CA LEU A 254 32.36 -91.59 -105.93
C LEU A 254 31.28 -90.81 -105.15
N ILE A 255 30.02 -91.21 -105.26
CA ILE A 255 28.90 -90.63 -104.49
C ILE A 255 29.10 -90.91 -103.00
N LEU A 256 29.43 -92.14 -102.61
CA LEU A 256 29.75 -92.49 -101.22
C LEU A 256 30.92 -91.67 -100.69
N LEU A 257 32.02 -91.56 -101.43
CA LEU A 257 33.20 -90.79 -101.02
C LEU A 257 32.88 -89.30 -100.82
N LYS A 258 32.13 -88.70 -101.75
CA LYS A 258 31.67 -87.29 -101.63
C LYS A 258 30.71 -87.10 -100.46
N THR A 259 29.79 -88.04 -100.24
CA THR A 259 28.82 -87.97 -99.13
C THR A 259 29.53 -88.11 -97.78
N GLN A 260 30.52 -88.99 -97.69
CA GLN A 260 31.39 -89.17 -96.53
C GLN A 260 32.14 -87.86 -96.20
N GLN A 261 32.82 -87.25 -97.18
CA GLN A 261 33.49 -85.96 -96.98
C GLN A 261 32.53 -84.83 -96.59
N HIS A 262 31.34 -84.76 -97.20
CA HIS A 262 30.36 -83.73 -96.88
C HIS A 262 29.78 -83.92 -95.47
N LEU A 263 29.61 -85.17 -95.01
CA LEU A 263 29.20 -85.50 -93.65
C LEU A 263 30.28 -85.13 -92.63
N GLU A 264 31.55 -85.44 -92.92
CA GLU A 264 32.69 -85.10 -92.06
C GLU A 264 32.85 -83.58 -91.90
N LEU A 265 32.73 -82.82 -92.99
CA LEU A 265 32.71 -81.34 -92.94
C LEU A 265 31.53 -80.83 -92.10
N THR A 266 30.32 -81.32 -92.36
CA THR A 266 29.11 -80.90 -91.63
C THR A 266 29.20 -81.24 -90.13
N GLN A 267 29.81 -82.36 -89.76
CA GLN A 267 30.08 -82.71 -88.36
C GLN A 267 31.10 -81.77 -87.70
N GLY A 268 32.11 -81.33 -88.46
CA GLY A 268 33.05 -80.29 -88.02
C GLY A 268 32.34 -78.98 -87.72
N ASP A 269 31.59 -78.45 -88.70
CA ASP A 269 30.85 -77.19 -88.59
C ASP A 269 29.87 -77.20 -87.41
N VAL A 270 29.05 -78.26 -87.28
CA VAL A 270 28.10 -78.43 -86.18
C VAL A 270 28.80 -78.55 -84.82
N SER A 271 30.00 -79.14 -84.74
CA SER A 271 30.78 -79.14 -83.49
C SER A 271 31.27 -77.75 -83.11
N VAL A 272 31.76 -76.97 -84.09
CA VAL A 272 32.23 -75.59 -83.87
C VAL A 272 31.07 -74.68 -83.46
N GLU A 273 29.91 -74.77 -84.13
CA GLU A 273 28.71 -74.02 -83.77
C GLU A 273 28.22 -74.38 -82.35
N ARG A 274 28.13 -75.67 -82.03
CA ARG A 274 27.76 -76.16 -80.69
C ARG A 274 28.68 -75.62 -79.60
N ASP A 275 29.99 -75.64 -79.83
CA ASP A 275 30.96 -75.24 -78.80
C ASP A 275 31.07 -73.71 -78.68
N THR A 276 30.85 -72.98 -79.77
CA THR A 276 30.64 -71.52 -79.76
C THR A 276 29.37 -71.15 -78.97
N TYR A 277 28.26 -71.86 -79.19
CA TYR A 277 27.01 -71.67 -78.44
C TYR A 277 27.20 -71.96 -76.94
N LYS A 278 27.90 -73.03 -76.57
CA LYS A 278 28.25 -73.29 -75.15
C LYS A 278 29.05 -72.13 -74.55
N GLN A 279 30.09 -71.67 -75.23
CA GLN A 279 30.99 -70.64 -74.70
C GLN A 279 30.30 -69.28 -74.57
N SER A 280 29.47 -68.91 -75.57
CA SER A 280 28.63 -67.72 -75.52
C SER A 280 27.57 -67.80 -74.40
N ARG A 281 26.94 -68.97 -74.24
CA ARG A 281 25.96 -69.19 -73.16
C ARG A 281 26.60 -69.18 -71.77
N GLN A 282 27.80 -69.74 -71.61
CA GLN A 282 28.55 -69.66 -70.35
C GLN A 282 28.85 -68.21 -69.98
N GLY A 283 29.33 -67.39 -70.94
CA GLY A 283 29.57 -65.95 -70.69
C GLY A 283 28.29 -65.18 -70.33
N LEU A 284 27.14 -65.57 -70.89
CA LEU A 284 25.82 -65.07 -70.49
C LEU A 284 25.44 -65.50 -69.07
N ASP A 285 25.60 -66.77 -68.71
CA ASP A 285 25.30 -67.29 -67.37
C ASP A 285 26.22 -66.65 -66.30
N GLU A 286 27.51 -66.45 -66.62
CA GLU A 286 28.47 -65.72 -65.78
C GLU A 286 28.03 -64.25 -65.58
N MET A 287 27.65 -63.55 -66.65
CA MET A 287 27.14 -62.18 -66.59
C MET A 287 25.83 -62.08 -65.78
N TYR A 288 24.89 -63.01 -65.96
CA TYR A 288 23.65 -63.06 -65.16
C TYR A 288 23.90 -63.38 -63.67
N ASN A 289 24.99 -64.08 -63.34
CA ASN A 289 25.36 -64.34 -61.96
C ASN A 289 26.05 -63.13 -61.32
N GLU A 290 26.91 -62.42 -62.07
CA GLU A 290 27.54 -61.18 -61.62
C GLU A 290 26.52 -60.06 -61.42
N VAL A 291 25.59 -59.86 -62.36
CA VAL A 291 24.48 -58.88 -62.20
C VAL A 291 23.60 -59.22 -60.99
N ARG A 292 23.33 -60.51 -60.73
CA ARG A 292 22.59 -60.93 -59.51
C ARG A 292 23.39 -60.76 -58.22
N ARG A 293 24.72 -60.88 -58.26
CA ARG A 293 25.61 -60.57 -57.14
C ARG A 293 25.56 -59.08 -56.82
N GLN A 294 25.78 -58.22 -57.82
CA GLN A 294 25.71 -56.77 -57.69
C GLN A 294 24.34 -56.29 -57.19
N LEU A 295 23.24 -56.80 -57.76
CA LEU A 295 21.89 -56.46 -57.30
C LEU A 295 21.64 -56.86 -55.84
N LYS A 296 22.18 -57.99 -55.38
CA LYS A 296 22.06 -58.41 -53.98
C LYS A 296 22.88 -57.51 -53.05
N GLU A 297 24.09 -57.12 -53.46
CA GLU A 297 24.96 -56.23 -52.70
C GLU A 297 24.35 -54.82 -52.61
N GLU A 298 23.81 -54.28 -53.69
CA GLU A 298 23.14 -52.96 -53.71
C GLU A 298 21.85 -52.96 -52.86
N CYS A 299 21.05 -54.05 -52.91
CA CYS A 299 19.89 -54.21 -52.04
C CYS A 299 20.28 -54.28 -50.55
N GLN A 300 21.39 -54.93 -50.21
CA GLN A 300 21.90 -54.95 -48.84
C GLN A 300 22.38 -53.56 -48.42
N LEU A 301 23.19 -52.89 -49.25
CA LEU A 301 23.71 -51.55 -48.99
C LEU A 301 22.58 -50.54 -48.78
N ARG A 302 21.52 -50.60 -49.60
CA ARG A 302 20.29 -49.82 -49.42
C ARG A 302 19.62 -50.12 -48.08
N GLN A 303 19.46 -51.40 -47.73
CA GLN A 303 18.81 -51.79 -46.47
C GLN A 303 19.59 -51.28 -45.25
N ASP A 304 20.93 -51.32 -45.31
CA ASP A 304 21.81 -50.83 -44.25
C ASP A 304 21.72 -49.30 -44.13
N VAL A 305 21.65 -48.56 -45.25
CA VAL A 305 21.41 -47.10 -45.26
C VAL A 305 20.00 -46.74 -44.75
N GLU A 306 18.97 -47.53 -45.05
CA GLU A 306 17.63 -47.33 -44.48
C GLU A 306 17.61 -47.57 -42.95
N ASN A 307 18.34 -48.58 -42.46
CA ASN A 307 18.50 -48.84 -41.03
C ASN A 307 19.24 -47.69 -40.32
N GLU A 308 20.37 -47.23 -40.89
CA GLU A 308 21.15 -46.08 -40.40
C GLU A 308 20.26 -44.83 -40.34
N LEU A 309 19.47 -44.56 -41.40
CA LEU A 309 18.54 -43.42 -41.45
C LEU A 309 17.48 -43.48 -40.34
N VAL A 310 16.92 -44.65 -40.02
CA VAL A 310 15.96 -44.81 -38.91
C VAL A 310 16.63 -44.49 -37.56
N VAL A 311 17.87 -44.93 -37.34
CA VAL A 311 18.63 -44.59 -36.13
C VAL A 311 18.91 -43.08 -36.04
N GLN A 312 19.36 -42.46 -37.13
CA GLN A 312 19.60 -41.01 -37.20
C GLN A 312 18.33 -40.19 -36.93
N VAL A 313 17.16 -40.63 -37.45
CA VAL A 313 15.87 -39.99 -37.15
C VAL A 313 15.50 -40.12 -35.66
N SER A 314 15.72 -41.29 -35.04
CA SER A 314 15.48 -41.49 -33.61
C SER A 314 16.39 -40.60 -32.75
N MET A 315 17.71 -40.60 -33.03
CA MET A 315 18.67 -39.75 -32.33
C MET A 315 18.37 -38.25 -32.48
N LYS A 316 17.88 -37.82 -33.66
CA LYS A 316 17.43 -36.44 -33.88
C LYS A 316 16.22 -36.09 -33.01
N GLN A 317 15.25 -36.99 -32.87
CA GLN A 317 14.06 -36.77 -32.02
C GLN A 317 14.45 -36.69 -30.53
N GLU A 318 15.34 -37.56 -30.06
CA GLU A 318 15.89 -37.51 -28.70
C GLU A 318 16.66 -36.21 -28.44
N MET A 319 17.51 -35.78 -29.38
CA MET A 319 18.27 -34.54 -29.26
C MET A 319 17.37 -33.29 -29.31
N GLU A 320 16.33 -33.27 -30.13
CA GLU A 320 15.31 -32.21 -30.11
C GLU A 320 14.53 -32.16 -28.79
N LEU A 321 14.24 -33.31 -28.17
CA LEU A 321 13.59 -33.37 -26.86
C LEU A 321 14.52 -32.88 -25.75
N ALA A 322 15.79 -33.32 -25.76
CA ALA A 322 16.80 -32.86 -24.83
C ALA A 322 17.05 -31.35 -24.93
N MET A 323 17.07 -30.80 -26.16
CA MET A 323 17.20 -29.36 -26.39
C MET A 323 16.02 -28.59 -25.79
N LYS A 324 14.77 -29.03 -26.03
CA LYS A 324 13.56 -28.40 -25.45
C LYS A 324 13.52 -28.45 -23.92
N LEU A 325 14.05 -29.53 -23.32
CA LEU A 325 14.19 -29.64 -21.86
C LEU A 325 15.28 -28.71 -21.32
N LEU A 326 16.41 -28.55 -22.03
CA LEU A 326 17.46 -27.60 -21.67
C LEU A 326 16.98 -26.15 -21.80
N GLU A 327 16.28 -25.81 -22.89
CA GLU A 327 15.63 -24.52 -23.09
C GLU A 327 14.67 -24.20 -21.93
N LYS A 328 13.83 -25.16 -21.52
CA LYS A 328 12.92 -25.00 -20.38
C LYS A 328 13.67 -24.75 -19.07
N ASP A 329 14.72 -25.51 -18.77
CA ASP A 329 15.53 -25.27 -17.57
C ASP A 329 16.18 -23.88 -17.59
N ILE A 330 16.72 -23.45 -18.74
CA ILE A 330 17.32 -22.12 -18.92
C ILE A 330 16.30 -21.01 -18.60
N HIS A 331 15.05 -21.11 -19.08
CA HIS A 331 14.01 -20.14 -18.76
C HIS A 331 13.67 -20.15 -17.26
N GLU A 332 13.50 -21.32 -16.63
CA GLU A 332 13.25 -21.44 -15.19
C GLU A 332 14.39 -20.85 -14.34
N LYS A 333 15.65 -21.03 -14.76
CA LYS A 333 16.81 -20.38 -14.11
C LYS A 333 16.83 -18.87 -14.35
N GLN A 334 16.41 -18.38 -15.52
CA GLN A 334 16.31 -16.94 -15.80
C GLN A 334 15.22 -16.28 -14.94
N ASP A 335 14.03 -16.86 -14.84
CA ASP A 335 12.95 -16.37 -13.97
C ASP A 335 13.40 -16.36 -12.49
N THR A 336 14.08 -17.42 -12.05
CA THR A 336 14.67 -17.49 -10.70
C THR A 336 15.71 -16.37 -10.49
N LEU A 337 16.57 -16.09 -11.48
CA LEU A 337 17.54 -15.00 -11.43
C LEU A 337 16.89 -13.61 -11.43
N ILE A 338 15.77 -13.43 -12.11
CA ILE A 338 14.98 -12.18 -12.09
C ILE A 338 14.40 -11.96 -10.69
N GLY A 339 13.78 -12.99 -10.09
CA GLY A 339 13.26 -12.93 -8.72
C GLY A 339 14.35 -12.62 -7.68
N LEU A 340 15.51 -13.28 -7.78
CA LEU A 340 16.65 -13.03 -6.88
C LEU A 340 17.25 -11.62 -7.05
N ARG A 341 17.25 -11.07 -8.27
CA ARG A 341 17.66 -9.67 -8.51
C ARG A 341 16.69 -8.69 -7.86
N GLN A 342 15.38 -8.91 -8.01
CA GLN A 342 14.36 -8.07 -7.39
C GLN A 342 14.48 -8.10 -5.86
N GLN A 343 14.61 -9.29 -5.25
CA GLN A 343 14.83 -9.44 -3.80
C GLN A 343 16.11 -8.71 -3.33
N LEU A 344 17.19 -8.78 -4.12
CA LEU A 344 18.43 -8.06 -3.80
C LEU A 344 18.24 -6.53 -3.85
N ASP A 345 17.44 -6.01 -4.78
CA ASP A 345 17.16 -4.57 -4.89
C ASP A 345 16.16 -4.09 -3.81
N GLU A 346 15.19 -4.92 -3.42
CA GLU A 346 14.33 -4.70 -2.24
C GLU A 346 15.16 -4.64 -0.95
N VAL A 347 16.10 -5.58 -0.76
CA VAL A 347 17.03 -5.58 0.39
C VAL A 347 17.94 -4.34 0.39
N LYS A 348 18.41 -3.87 -0.78
CA LYS A 348 19.15 -2.60 -0.88
C LYS A 348 18.29 -1.41 -0.45
N ALA A 349 17.03 -1.35 -0.90
CA ALA A 349 16.11 -0.26 -0.56
C ALA A 349 15.85 -0.21 0.96
N ILE A 350 15.55 -1.36 1.57
CA ILE A 350 15.39 -1.50 3.03
C ILE A 350 16.65 -1.06 3.77
N ASN A 351 17.84 -1.46 3.29
CA ASN A 351 19.12 -1.09 3.90
C ASN A 351 19.35 0.44 3.84
N VAL A 352 19.08 1.08 2.69
CA VAL A 352 19.17 2.55 2.54
C VAL A 352 18.18 3.27 3.46
N GLU A 353 16.92 2.82 3.53
CA GLU A 353 15.92 3.40 4.44
C GLU A 353 16.34 3.25 5.91
N MET A 354 16.89 2.09 6.28
CA MET A 354 17.39 1.80 7.62
C MET A 354 18.59 2.69 7.98
N TYR A 355 19.53 2.92 7.06
CA TYR A 355 20.64 3.87 7.25
C TYR A 355 20.12 5.32 7.43
N GLN A 356 19.14 5.75 6.63
CA GLN A 356 18.54 7.09 6.75
C GLN A 356 17.80 7.28 8.09
N LYS A 357 17.02 6.28 8.53
CA LYS A 357 16.36 6.29 9.84
C LYS A 357 17.36 6.27 10.99
N MET A 358 18.45 5.49 10.87
CA MET A 358 19.53 5.46 11.86
C MET A 358 20.23 6.82 11.99
N GLN A 359 20.57 7.47 10.87
CA GLN A 359 21.16 8.82 10.88
C GLN A 359 20.20 9.85 11.49
N SER A 360 18.92 9.81 11.12
CA SER A 360 17.89 10.70 11.68
C SER A 360 17.73 10.53 13.20
N SER A 361 17.76 9.28 13.67
CA SER A 361 17.68 8.93 15.10
C SER A 361 18.94 9.35 15.88
N ASP A 362 20.13 9.20 15.29
CA ASP A 362 21.39 9.66 15.89
C ASP A 362 21.46 11.20 15.98
N GLU A 363 20.97 11.91 14.97
CA GLU A 363 20.76 13.36 15.05
C GLU A 363 19.78 13.77 16.15
N GLU A 364 18.65 13.06 16.29
CA GLU A 364 17.71 13.29 17.39
C GLU A 364 18.34 13.01 18.76
N MET A 365 19.13 11.93 18.88
CA MET A 365 19.83 11.59 20.12
C MET A 365 20.88 12.63 20.49
N LYS A 366 21.61 13.19 19.52
CA LYS A 366 22.51 14.34 19.74
C LYS A 366 21.73 15.56 20.24
N LYS A 367 20.64 15.93 19.57
CA LYS A 367 19.76 17.05 19.99
C LYS A 367 19.18 16.84 21.40
N LYS A 368 18.83 15.60 21.77
CA LYS A 368 18.37 15.21 23.12
C LYS A 368 19.49 15.29 24.15
N ASN A 369 20.69 14.80 23.85
CA ASN A 369 21.86 14.90 24.72
C ASN A 369 22.25 16.36 24.97
N ASP A 370 22.25 17.22 23.95
CA ASP A 370 22.48 18.66 24.11
C ASP A 370 21.45 19.32 25.04
N VAL A 371 20.20 18.86 25.03
CA VAL A 371 19.17 19.32 25.98
C VAL A 371 19.44 18.78 27.39
N ILE A 372 19.81 17.50 27.53
CA ILE A 372 20.16 16.89 28.82
C ILE A 372 21.32 17.65 29.47
N SER A 373 22.44 17.88 28.79
CA SER A 373 23.59 18.58 29.39
C SER A 373 23.29 20.04 29.77
N ARG A 374 22.40 20.73 29.04
CA ARG A 374 21.91 22.06 29.45
C ARG A 374 20.94 22.02 30.65
N LEU A 375 20.25 20.91 30.86
CA LEU A 375 19.44 20.68 32.07
C LEU A 375 20.31 20.26 33.27
N GLU A 376 21.36 19.47 33.05
CA GLU A 376 22.37 19.13 34.06
C GLU A 376 23.12 20.38 34.53
N GLU A 377 23.59 21.24 33.61
CA GLU A 377 24.23 22.51 33.93
C GLU A 377 23.31 23.41 34.76
N LYS A 378 22.04 23.57 34.36
CA LYS A 378 21.03 24.31 35.14
C LYS A 378 20.76 23.66 36.50
N THR A 379 20.72 22.34 36.59
CA THR A 379 20.51 21.62 37.86
C THR A 379 21.68 21.83 38.80
N ASN A 380 22.92 21.79 38.29
CA ASN A 380 24.13 22.10 39.04
C ASN A 380 24.16 23.56 39.51
N GLN A 381 23.77 24.51 38.65
CA GLN A 381 23.64 25.93 39.00
C GLN A 381 22.59 26.17 40.09
N ILE A 382 21.39 25.58 39.94
CA ILE A 382 20.32 25.63 40.95
C ILE A 382 20.82 25.04 42.28
N THR A 383 21.44 23.86 42.25
CA THR A 383 22.00 23.19 43.45
C THR A 383 23.05 24.07 44.14
N ALA A 384 23.92 24.74 43.38
CA ALA A 384 24.90 25.68 43.94
C ALA A 384 24.22 26.89 44.60
N THR A 385 23.21 27.49 43.96
CA THR A 385 22.46 28.62 44.55
C THR A 385 21.63 28.20 45.76
N MET A 386 21.03 27.01 45.75
CA MET A 386 20.31 26.43 46.88
C MET A 386 21.24 26.26 48.08
N LYS A 387 22.42 25.67 47.88
CA LYS A 387 23.45 25.52 48.93
C LYS A 387 23.91 26.87 49.50
N GLN A 388 24.05 27.90 48.66
CA GLN A 388 24.36 29.27 49.13
C GLN A 388 23.20 29.88 49.95
N LEU A 389 21.95 29.62 49.58
CA LEU A 389 20.78 30.08 50.33
C LEU A 389 20.63 29.33 51.66
N GLU A 390 20.90 28.02 51.70
CA GLU A 390 20.94 27.22 52.92
C GLU A 390 22.03 27.72 53.89
N GLN A 391 23.23 28.02 53.39
CA GLN A 391 24.31 28.60 54.20
C GLN A 391 23.90 29.95 54.77
N ARG A 392 23.35 30.87 53.94
CA ARG A 392 22.87 32.18 54.39
C ARG A 392 21.71 32.09 55.38
N LEU A 393 20.83 31.10 55.24
CA LEU A 393 19.75 30.82 56.19
C LEU A 393 20.34 30.36 57.53
N GLN A 394 21.27 29.41 57.53
CA GLN A 394 21.92 28.92 58.75
C GLN A 394 22.72 30.04 59.45
N GLU A 395 23.37 30.93 58.70
CA GLU A 395 24.01 32.13 59.26
C GLU A 395 22.99 33.09 59.87
N ALA A 396 21.91 33.40 59.17
CA ALA A 396 20.83 34.26 59.69
C ALA A 396 20.16 33.67 60.94
N GLU A 397 19.99 32.35 61.00
CA GLU A 397 19.49 31.64 62.19
C GLU A 397 20.46 31.76 63.38
N ARG A 398 21.77 31.59 63.17
CA ARG A 398 22.79 31.79 64.21
C ARG A 398 22.85 33.25 64.70
N HIS A 399 22.69 34.21 63.79
CA HIS A 399 22.57 35.62 64.17
C HIS A 399 21.29 35.89 64.97
N ARG A 400 20.16 35.29 64.59
CA ARG A 400 18.88 35.39 65.32
C ARG A 400 19.00 34.79 66.73
N THR A 401 19.51 33.57 66.89
CA THR A 401 19.64 32.95 68.22
C THR A 401 20.63 33.72 69.10
N SER A 402 21.75 34.20 68.54
CA SER A 402 22.70 35.04 69.28
C SER A 402 22.07 36.37 69.74
N ALA A 403 21.25 37.00 68.89
CA ALA A 403 20.51 38.21 69.25
C ALA A 403 19.39 37.95 70.28
N GLU A 404 18.72 36.81 70.22
CA GLU A 404 17.73 36.37 71.22
C GLU A 404 18.39 36.06 72.57
N GLU A 405 19.55 35.41 72.59
CA GLU A 405 20.37 35.20 73.79
C GLU A 405 20.91 36.51 74.37
N GLY A 406 21.32 37.45 73.52
CA GLY A 406 21.73 38.79 73.92
C GLY A 406 20.57 39.57 74.54
N THR A 407 19.39 39.51 73.91
CA THR A 407 18.15 40.11 74.42
C THR A 407 17.70 39.46 75.73
N ARG A 408 17.84 38.13 75.87
CA ARG A 408 17.53 37.39 77.10
C ARG A 408 18.49 37.76 78.23
N ARG A 409 19.80 37.90 77.94
CA ARG A 409 20.80 38.40 78.90
C ARG A 409 20.48 39.83 79.33
N PHE A 410 20.29 40.75 78.39
CA PHE A 410 19.91 42.14 78.69
C PHE A 410 18.63 42.24 79.54
N LYS A 411 17.60 41.44 79.24
CA LYS A 411 16.38 41.37 80.08
C LYS A 411 16.66 40.86 81.50
N LEU A 412 17.52 39.86 81.66
CA LEU A 412 17.93 39.34 82.97
C LEU A 412 18.76 40.37 83.75
N ASP A 413 19.74 41.00 83.11
CA ASP A 413 20.59 42.02 83.72
C ASP A 413 19.78 43.28 84.11
N PHE A 414 18.82 43.68 83.26
CA PHE A 414 17.89 44.77 83.57
C PHE A 414 16.94 44.41 84.73
N ALA A 415 16.42 43.18 84.77
CA ALA A 415 15.60 42.71 85.89
C ALA A 415 16.40 42.66 87.21
N ASN A 416 17.60 42.08 87.19
CA ASN A 416 18.53 42.09 88.33
C ASN A 416 18.86 43.51 88.80
N LYS A 417 19.01 44.45 87.86
CA LYS A 417 19.28 45.86 88.17
C LYS A 417 18.04 46.59 88.72
N ALA A 418 16.84 46.26 88.23
CA ALA A 418 15.58 46.77 88.76
C ALA A 418 15.36 46.26 90.20
N ASP A 419 15.50 44.96 90.45
CA ASP A 419 15.50 44.35 91.80
C ASP A 419 16.50 45.03 92.74
N SER A 420 17.73 45.27 92.26
CA SER A 420 18.78 45.93 93.03
C SER A 420 18.45 47.40 93.35
N LEU A 421 17.69 48.10 92.50
CA LEU A 421 17.27 49.48 92.73
C LEU A 421 16.03 49.53 93.63
N GLN A 422 15.07 48.63 93.43
CA GLN A 422 13.89 48.45 94.26
C GLN A 422 14.29 48.21 95.72
N ARG A 423 15.22 47.29 95.99
CA ARG A 423 15.75 47.05 97.35
C ARG A 423 16.51 48.26 97.94
N GLN A 424 17.10 49.12 97.10
CA GLN A 424 17.74 50.37 97.55
C GLN A 424 16.72 51.46 97.87
N ILE A 425 15.59 51.51 97.16
CA ILE A 425 14.44 52.37 97.47
C ILE A 425 13.83 51.90 98.80
N GLU A 426 13.45 50.63 98.91
CA GLU A 426 12.89 50.03 100.13
C GLU A 426 13.80 50.23 101.36
N HIS A 427 15.13 50.10 101.19
CA HIS A 427 16.07 50.36 102.29
C HIS A 427 16.11 51.84 102.71
N ARG A 428 16.07 52.77 101.75
CA ARG A 428 15.99 54.22 102.03
C ARG A 428 14.66 54.63 102.64
N GLU A 429 13.55 54.07 102.17
CA GLU A 429 12.21 54.31 102.71
C GLU A 429 12.13 53.81 104.16
N ASN A 430 12.65 52.61 104.46
CA ASN A 430 12.75 52.14 105.84
C ASN A 430 13.65 53.02 106.71
N GLN A 431 14.83 53.46 106.22
CA GLN A 431 15.69 54.40 106.97
C GLN A 431 15.01 55.76 107.23
N GLN A 432 14.24 56.26 106.26
CA GLN A 432 13.47 57.49 106.41
C GLN A 432 12.35 57.29 107.45
N LEU A 433 11.58 56.20 107.35
CA LEU A 433 10.52 55.86 108.31
C LEU A 433 11.04 55.61 109.74
N GLU A 434 12.23 54.99 109.90
CA GLU A 434 12.89 54.86 111.21
C GLU A 434 13.29 56.23 111.78
N THR A 435 13.76 57.14 110.92
CA THR A 435 14.13 58.51 111.30
C THR A 435 12.89 59.33 111.69
N ASP A 436 11.82 59.27 110.90
CA ASP A 436 10.56 59.97 111.15
C ASP A 436 9.85 59.42 112.40
N LEU A 437 9.88 58.10 112.61
CA LEU A 437 9.38 57.46 113.83
C LEU A 437 10.21 57.85 115.08
N LYS A 438 11.52 58.07 114.93
CA LYS A 438 12.34 58.62 116.01
C LYS A 438 11.94 60.06 116.33
N ILE A 439 11.74 60.89 115.31
CA ILE A 439 11.29 62.28 115.46
C ILE A 439 9.90 62.35 116.12
N GLU A 440 8.94 61.50 115.73
CA GLU A 440 7.63 61.41 116.40
C GLU A 440 7.77 61.09 117.89
N ARG A 441 8.61 60.10 118.24
CA ARG A 441 8.83 59.71 119.65
C ARG A 441 9.44 60.84 120.48
N GLU A 442 10.44 61.53 119.94
CA GLU A 442 11.07 62.66 120.61
C GLU A 442 10.08 63.83 120.77
N TRP A 443 9.33 64.18 119.72
CA TRP A 443 8.32 65.25 119.76
C TRP A 443 7.16 64.94 120.72
N ARG A 444 6.69 63.68 120.73
CA ARG A 444 5.66 63.18 121.65
C ARG A 444 6.12 63.17 123.10
N GLN A 445 7.39 62.83 123.35
CA GLN A 445 7.97 62.92 124.70
C GLN A 445 8.03 64.37 125.19
N THR A 446 8.42 65.32 124.32
CA THR A 446 8.37 66.76 124.63
C THR A 446 6.95 67.21 124.93
N LEU A 447 5.98 66.85 124.08
CA LEU A 447 4.57 67.22 124.25
C LEU A 447 3.96 66.63 125.54
N GLN A 448 4.37 65.43 125.97
CA GLN A 448 3.98 64.86 127.26
C GLN A 448 4.60 65.62 128.45
N ASN A 449 5.84 66.08 128.34
CA ASN A 449 6.50 66.86 129.38
C ASN A 449 5.84 68.24 129.55
N ASP A 450 5.48 68.89 128.44
CA ASP A 450 4.79 70.19 128.46
C ASP A 450 3.34 70.05 128.96
N LEU A 451 2.62 68.99 128.59
CA LEU A 451 1.31 68.67 129.17
C LEU A 451 1.38 68.44 130.70
N HIS A 452 2.52 67.98 131.24
CA HIS A 452 2.74 67.86 132.67
C HIS A 452 2.91 69.25 133.32
N ARG A 453 3.77 70.11 132.75
CA ARG A 453 3.98 71.49 133.20
C ARG A 453 2.70 72.33 133.22
N GLU A 454 1.86 72.18 132.19
CA GLU A 454 0.55 72.84 132.14
C GLU A 454 -0.39 72.32 133.23
N ARG A 455 -0.39 71.02 133.54
CA ARG A 455 -1.17 70.46 134.66
C ARG A 455 -0.71 70.99 136.01
N ASP A 456 0.59 71.08 136.25
CA ASP A 456 1.15 71.62 137.49
C ASP A 456 0.80 73.10 137.65
N SER A 457 0.90 73.87 136.56
CA SER A 457 0.52 75.30 136.50
C SER A 457 -0.97 75.51 136.79
N VAL A 458 -1.84 74.68 136.21
CA VAL A 458 -3.30 74.70 136.47
C VAL A 458 -3.61 74.31 137.93
N ALA A 459 -2.90 73.34 138.50
CA ALA A 459 -3.08 72.96 139.91
C ALA A 459 -2.66 74.10 140.87
N GLN A 460 -1.57 74.81 140.55
CA GLN A 460 -1.11 75.97 141.30
C GLN A 460 -2.13 77.13 141.22
N LEU A 461 -2.54 77.53 140.00
CA LEU A 461 -3.54 78.59 139.80
C LEU A 461 -4.89 78.26 140.45
N SER A 462 -5.31 76.99 140.45
CA SER A 462 -6.53 76.55 141.14
C SER A 462 -6.42 76.68 142.67
N THR A 463 -5.20 76.56 143.22
CA THR A 463 -4.94 76.74 144.66
C THR A 463 -4.96 78.23 145.03
N GLU A 464 -4.38 79.09 144.19
CA GLU A 464 -4.42 80.55 144.35
C GLU A 464 -5.86 81.09 144.24
N ALA A 465 -6.66 80.57 143.31
CA ALA A 465 -8.07 80.92 143.16
C ALA A 465 -8.91 80.57 144.42
N LEU A 466 -8.60 79.46 145.10
CA LEU A 466 -9.24 79.08 146.37
C LEU A 466 -8.90 80.07 147.49
N GLN A 467 -7.65 80.55 147.57
CA GLN A 467 -7.25 81.56 148.56
C GLN A 467 -7.96 82.90 148.33
N ILE A 468 -8.03 83.36 147.08
CA ILE A 468 -8.76 84.59 146.70
C ILE A 468 -10.25 84.48 147.06
N ASN A 469 -10.86 83.32 146.84
CA ASN A 469 -12.27 83.08 147.17
C ASN A 469 -12.51 83.04 148.71
N GLY A 470 -11.52 82.63 149.49
CA GLY A 470 -11.52 82.77 150.96
C GLY A 470 -11.50 84.23 151.40
N LEU A 471 -10.53 85.01 150.92
CA LEU A 471 -10.40 86.45 151.22
C LEU A 471 -11.67 87.24 150.81
N LYS A 472 -12.28 86.88 149.68
CA LYS A 472 -13.53 87.51 149.20
C LYS A 472 -14.69 87.36 150.21
N LYS A 473 -14.81 86.22 150.90
CA LYS A 473 -15.87 86.02 151.91
C LYS A 473 -15.66 86.90 153.14
N GLU A 474 -14.42 87.00 153.62
CA GLU A 474 -14.09 87.80 154.80
C GLU A 474 -14.31 89.30 154.57
N PHE A 475 -14.05 89.78 153.34
CA PHE A 475 -14.37 91.15 152.95
C PHE A 475 -15.88 91.46 153.03
N HIS A 476 -16.76 90.55 152.60
CA HIS A 476 -18.21 90.76 152.70
C HIS A 476 -18.68 90.80 154.15
N ARG A 477 -18.15 89.91 155.01
CA ARG A 477 -18.47 89.88 156.45
C ARG A 477 -18.20 91.24 157.14
N LEU A 478 -17.05 91.86 156.84
CA LEU A 478 -16.66 93.17 157.36
C LEU A 478 -17.48 94.32 156.74
N GLN A 479 -17.98 94.15 155.51
CA GLN A 479 -18.82 95.14 154.84
C GLN A 479 -20.23 95.18 155.46
N ASP A 480 -20.82 94.03 155.78
CA ASP A 480 -22.15 93.93 156.41
C ASP A 480 -22.15 94.54 157.84
N GLU A 481 -21.09 94.31 158.63
CA GLU A 481 -20.90 94.93 159.95
C GLU A 481 -20.86 96.48 159.87
N ASN A 482 -20.28 97.03 158.80
CA ASN A 482 -20.22 98.49 158.61
C ASN A 482 -21.60 99.10 158.27
N VAL A 483 -22.45 98.36 157.55
CA VAL A 483 -23.80 98.80 157.19
C VAL A 483 -24.70 98.85 158.41
N GLN A 484 -24.70 97.80 159.25
CA GLN A 484 -25.54 97.76 160.46
C GLN A 484 -25.26 98.92 161.43
N LEU A 485 -23.99 99.30 161.59
CA LEU A 485 -23.59 100.42 162.46
C LEU A 485 -24.07 101.79 161.95
N LYS A 486 -24.31 101.97 160.65
CA LYS A 486 -24.85 103.23 160.11
C LYS A 486 -26.34 103.38 160.36
N THR A 487 -27.12 102.33 160.11
CA THR A 487 -28.60 102.37 160.26
C THR A 487 -29.01 102.78 161.68
N ILE A 488 -28.27 102.32 162.70
CA ILE A 488 -28.53 102.63 164.11
C ILE A 488 -28.40 104.13 164.43
N CYS A 489 -27.57 104.88 163.68
CA CYS A 489 -27.43 106.34 163.85
C CYS A 489 -28.60 107.09 163.19
N GLU A 490 -28.98 106.72 161.97
CA GLU A 490 -30.00 107.43 161.17
C GLU A 490 -31.40 107.37 161.81
N ASP A 491 -31.73 106.29 162.54
CA ASP A 491 -33.02 106.15 163.22
C ASP A 491 -33.10 106.95 164.54
N GLN A 492 -31.98 107.42 165.10
CA GLN A 492 -31.99 108.30 166.28
C GLN A 492 -32.27 109.77 165.92
N GLU A 493 -31.90 110.22 164.72
CA GLU A 493 -32.14 111.61 164.29
C GLU A 493 -33.62 111.86 163.96
N LYS A 494 -34.31 110.92 163.29
CA LYS A 494 -35.73 111.02 162.93
C LYS A 494 -36.66 111.27 164.12
N ALA A 495 -36.33 110.70 165.28
CA ALA A 495 -37.15 110.82 166.50
C ALA A 495 -37.26 112.25 167.05
N LEU A 496 -36.35 113.16 166.65
CA LEU A 496 -36.38 114.57 167.04
C LEU A 496 -37.22 115.45 166.09
N GLU A 497 -37.44 115.02 164.85
CA GLU A 497 -38.01 115.87 163.80
C GLU A 497 -39.55 115.90 163.80
N GLU A 498 -40.21 114.77 164.13
CA GLU A 498 -41.67 114.65 164.10
C GLU A 498 -42.40 115.53 165.13
N LEU A 499 -41.74 115.92 166.23
CA LEU A 499 -42.38 116.71 167.30
C LEU A 499 -42.65 118.16 166.89
N GLY A 500 -41.89 118.71 165.92
CA GLY A 500 -41.98 120.13 165.53
C GLY A 500 -43.16 120.46 164.60
N SER A 501 -43.60 119.51 163.77
CA SER A 501 -44.42 119.83 162.58
C SER A 501 -45.94 119.86 162.83
N LYS A 502 -46.43 119.50 164.02
CA LYS A 502 -47.83 119.07 164.18
C LYS A 502 -48.88 120.14 164.53
N LEU A 503 -48.52 121.42 164.70
CA LEU A 503 -49.50 122.46 165.06
C LEU A 503 -49.23 123.87 164.49
N SER A 504 -48.66 123.96 163.28
CA SER A 504 -48.69 125.18 162.46
C SER A 504 -49.83 125.16 161.42
N GLU A 505 -50.81 124.28 161.61
CA GLU A 505 -52.00 124.11 160.75
C GLU A 505 -53.04 125.22 161.01
N SER A 506 -52.61 126.47 160.88
CA SER A 506 -53.44 127.67 160.95
C SER A 506 -52.93 128.76 160.01
N LYS A 507 -52.57 128.37 158.78
CA LYS A 507 -52.27 129.27 157.67
C LYS A 507 -53.08 128.89 156.42
N LEU A 508 -54.39 129.17 156.45
CA LEU A 508 -55.26 129.06 155.27
C LEU A 508 -56.18 130.29 155.11
N LYS A 509 -55.55 131.47 155.12
CA LYS A 509 -56.01 132.74 154.56
C LYS A 509 -54.83 133.72 154.58
N ILE A 510 -54.77 134.63 153.59
CA ILE A 510 -53.77 135.70 153.49
C ILE A 510 -52.37 135.05 153.33
N GLU A 511 -51.89 134.81 152.11
CA GLU A 511 -51.78 135.73 150.96
C GLU A 511 -51.34 134.92 149.70
N ASP A 512 -51.65 135.23 148.44
CA ASP A 512 -52.35 136.33 147.75
C ASP A 512 -51.81 137.77 147.91
N ILE A 513 -50.58 137.85 148.42
CA ILE A 513 -49.58 138.91 148.20
C ILE A 513 -48.22 138.19 148.12
N LYS A 514 -47.60 138.23 146.93
CA LYS A 514 -46.14 138.09 146.64
C LYS A 514 -45.35 136.75 146.76
N GLU A 515 -44.52 136.57 145.72
CA GLU A 515 -43.10 136.11 145.67
C GLU A 515 -42.68 134.62 145.68
N ALA A 516 -41.41 134.38 145.26
CA ALA A 516 -40.61 133.13 145.16
C ALA A 516 -40.82 132.22 143.90
N ASN A 517 -39.84 131.44 143.37
CA ASN A 517 -38.35 131.49 143.47
C ASN A 517 -37.56 130.99 142.20
N LYS A 518 -36.34 130.39 142.32
CA LYS A 518 -35.18 130.63 141.39
C LYS A 518 -34.03 129.58 141.46
N ALA A 519 -33.14 129.46 140.44
CA ALA A 519 -32.00 128.49 140.39
C ALA A 519 -30.74 128.96 139.56
N LEU A 520 -29.65 128.14 139.52
CA LEU A 520 -28.27 128.37 138.96
C LEU A 520 -27.61 126.99 138.55
N GLN A 521 -26.41 126.74 137.94
CA GLN A 521 -25.22 127.43 137.33
C GLN A 521 -24.47 126.38 136.41
N GLY A 522 -23.25 126.44 135.80
CA GLY A 522 -22.04 127.32 135.72
C GLY A 522 -20.72 126.52 136.00
N GLY A 523 -19.55 126.58 135.30
CA GLY A 523 -19.02 127.29 134.11
C GLY A 523 -17.55 126.85 133.73
N GLN A 524 -16.88 127.46 132.71
CA GLN A 524 -15.50 127.16 132.17
C GLN A 524 -14.87 128.47 131.55
N VAL A 525 -13.67 128.46 130.88
CA VAL A 525 -13.21 129.32 129.70
C VAL A 525 -11.93 130.25 129.80
N TRP A 526 -11.20 130.35 128.65
CA TRP A 526 -10.23 131.33 128.01
C TRP A 526 -9.63 132.59 128.73
N LEU A 527 -8.44 133.06 128.26
CA LEU A 527 -7.62 134.20 128.78
C LEU A 527 -7.71 135.53 127.95
N LYS A 528 -7.13 136.67 128.43
CA LYS A 528 -7.45 138.06 127.97
C LYS A 528 -6.24 139.02 127.79
N ASP A 529 -6.44 140.09 127.01
CA ASP A 529 -5.61 141.26 126.58
C ASP A 529 -4.34 141.73 127.34
N LYS A 530 -4.10 141.34 128.60
CA LYS A 530 -3.06 141.98 129.44
C LYS A 530 -1.62 141.66 129.05
N GLU A 531 -1.37 140.56 128.35
CA GLU A 531 -0.03 139.94 128.28
C GLU A 531 0.85 140.38 127.10
N ALA A 532 0.28 140.89 125.99
CA ALA A 532 1.07 141.24 124.81
C ALA A 532 1.87 142.56 124.96
N THR A 533 3.20 142.52 124.88
CA THR A 533 4.08 143.70 125.10
C THR A 533 4.68 144.31 123.82
N HIS A 534 4.77 143.55 122.72
CA HIS A 534 5.45 143.95 121.48
C HIS A 534 4.55 143.83 120.23
N CYS A 535 4.82 144.64 119.20
CA CYS A 535 4.11 144.59 117.92
C CYS A 535 4.45 143.31 117.11
N LYS A 536 3.43 142.52 116.73
CA LYS A 536 3.58 141.24 116.01
C LYS A 536 4.23 141.32 114.60
N LEU A 537 4.36 142.51 114.01
CA LEU A 537 5.00 142.71 112.69
C LEU A 537 6.36 143.46 112.74
N CYS A 538 6.68 144.16 113.82
CA CYS A 538 7.90 145.00 113.86
C CYS A 538 8.65 145.01 115.19
N GLU A 539 8.20 144.23 116.18
CA GLU A 539 8.87 143.98 117.46
C GLU A 539 9.30 145.25 118.22
N LYS A 540 8.60 146.38 117.99
CA LYS A 540 8.74 147.58 118.81
C LYS A 540 7.77 147.51 119.99
N GLU A 541 8.31 147.72 121.18
CA GLU A 541 7.60 147.65 122.46
C GLU A 541 6.48 148.70 122.55
N PHE A 542 5.33 148.32 123.12
CA PHE A 542 4.19 149.21 123.33
C PHE A 542 4.40 150.12 124.56
N SER A 543 3.91 151.35 124.48
CA SER A 543 4.06 152.38 125.52
C SER A 543 2.87 153.34 125.55
N ILE A 544 2.89 154.34 126.43
CA ILE A 544 1.88 155.41 126.48
C ILE A 544 1.76 156.13 125.11
N SER A 545 2.87 156.26 124.38
CA SER A 545 2.95 156.86 123.04
C SER A 545 2.84 155.86 121.88
N ARG A 546 3.07 154.55 122.10
CA ARG A 546 2.86 153.49 121.09
C ARG A 546 1.79 152.49 121.57
N ARG A 547 0.54 152.68 121.13
CA ARG A 547 -0.62 151.88 121.59
C ARG A 547 -0.82 150.58 120.78
N LYS A 548 -1.61 149.64 121.34
CA LYS A 548 -1.94 148.31 120.80
C LYS A 548 -3.19 148.36 119.89
N HIS A 549 -3.21 147.60 118.79
CA HIS A 549 -4.34 147.52 117.86
C HIS A 549 -4.56 146.09 117.33
N HIS A 550 -5.79 145.57 117.37
CA HIS A 550 -6.15 144.25 116.82
C HIS A 550 -6.43 144.30 115.31
N CYS A 551 -5.92 143.31 114.54
CA CYS A 551 -6.32 143.10 113.14
C CYS A 551 -7.66 142.35 113.07
N ARG A 552 -8.65 142.90 112.34
CA ARG A 552 -10.00 142.31 112.25
C ARG A 552 -10.08 141.03 111.40
N ASN A 553 -9.05 140.74 110.60
CA ASN A 553 -8.99 139.55 109.75
C ASN A 553 -8.24 138.36 110.39
N CYS A 554 -7.41 138.57 111.43
CA CYS A 554 -6.61 137.49 112.05
C CYS A 554 -6.50 137.54 113.58
N GLY A 555 -7.06 138.53 114.28
CA GLY A 555 -7.12 138.60 115.75
C GLY A 555 -5.83 139.01 116.47
N GLU A 556 -4.68 139.03 115.77
CA GLU A 556 -3.36 139.38 116.33
C GLU A 556 -3.18 140.89 116.62
N ILE A 557 -2.21 141.23 117.48
CA ILE A 557 -1.94 142.60 117.97
C ILE A 557 -0.75 143.27 117.26
N PHE A 558 -1.01 144.46 116.70
CA PHE A 558 -0.07 145.27 115.93
C PHE A 558 0.03 146.71 116.48
N CYS A 559 1.07 147.44 116.08
CA CYS A 559 1.14 148.89 116.26
C CYS A 559 0.57 149.63 115.03
N ASN A 560 0.34 150.94 115.16
CA ASN A 560 -0.32 151.72 114.11
C ASN A 560 0.41 151.63 112.76
N SER A 561 1.74 151.83 112.74
CA SER A 561 2.61 151.75 111.56
C SER A 561 2.87 150.31 111.03
N CYS A 562 1.96 149.38 111.33
CA CYS A 562 1.92 147.99 110.85
C CYS A 562 0.48 147.53 110.51
N SER A 563 -0.48 148.45 110.62
CA SER A 563 -1.92 148.25 110.47
C SER A 563 -2.62 149.58 110.15
N ASP A 564 -1.98 150.42 109.33
CA ASP A 564 -2.37 151.82 109.08
C ASP A 564 -3.36 151.95 107.92
N ASN A 565 -4.23 150.94 107.81
CA ASN A 565 -4.66 150.40 106.53
C ASN A 565 -5.99 149.62 106.72
N GLU A 566 -7.04 149.96 105.96
CA GLU A 566 -8.41 149.48 106.22
C GLU A 566 -9.19 149.12 104.94
N LEU A 567 -9.91 147.98 104.93
CA LEU A 567 -10.67 147.48 103.76
C LEU A 567 -12.00 146.78 104.15
N PRO A 568 -13.01 146.74 103.26
CA PRO A 568 -14.30 146.12 103.55
C PRO A 568 -14.23 144.58 103.48
N LEU A 569 -15.10 143.92 104.25
CA LEU A 569 -15.13 142.45 104.39
C LEU A 569 -16.58 141.94 104.33
N PRO A 570 -16.83 140.67 103.97
CA PRO A 570 -18.21 140.14 103.85
C PRO A 570 -19.09 140.29 105.10
N ALA A 571 -18.49 140.40 106.30
CA ALA A 571 -19.18 140.61 107.57
C ALA A 571 -19.44 142.10 107.93
N SER A 572 -18.95 143.06 107.14
CA SER A 572 -19.16 144.50 107.35
C SER A 572 -19.01 145.28 106.03
N PRO A 573 -20.06 145.97 105.54
CA PRO A 573 -19.94 146.81 104.35
C PRO A 573 -19.05 148.05 104.56
N LYS A 574 -18.69 148.39 105.81
CA LYS A 574 -17.70 149.42 106.12
C LYS A 574 -16.29 148.83 106.14
N PRO A 575 -15.27 149.56 105.63
CA PRO A 575 -13.86 149.20 105.81
C PRO A 575 -13.48 149.02 107.28
N VAL A 576 -12.54 148.10 107.55
CA VAL A 576 -12.04 147.81 108.89
C VAL A 576 -10.53 147.64 108.92
N ARG A 577 -9.91 148.01 110.05
CA ARG A 577 -8.46 147.85 110.26
C ARG A 577 -7.97 146.42 110.09
N VAL A 578 -7.00 146.28 109.20
CA VAL A 578 -6.22 145.07 108.98
C VAL A 578 -4.72 145.38 109.14
N CYS A 579 -3.87 144.36 109.32
CA CYS A 579 -2.42 144.57 109.19
C CYS A 579 -2.06 144.84 107.71
N ASP A 580 -0.85 145.34 107.44
CA ASP A 580 -0.45 145.71 106.07
C ASP A 580 -0.48 144.50 105.11
N THR A 581 -0.17 143.30 105.62
CA THR A 581 -0.37 142.01 104.92
C THR A 581 -1.85 141.77 104.58
N CYS A 582 -2.73 142.04 105.55
CA CYS A 582 -4.18 142.13 105.39
C CYS A 582 -4.60 143.05 104.23
N HIS A 583 -3.99 144.24 104.19
CA HIS A 583 -4.35 145.31 103.30
C HIS A 583 -4.00 145.01 101.85
N ALA A 584 -2.76 144.57 101.58
CA ALA A 584 -2.34 144.19 100.24
C ALA A 584 -3.24 143.10 99.61
N LEU A 585 -3.63 142.09 100.41
CA LEU A 585 -4.52 141.01 99.98
C LEU A 585 -5.97 141.47 99.68
N LEU A 586 -6.43 142.54 100.33
CA LEU A 586 -7.76 143.08 100.14
C LEU A 586 -7.80 144.23 99.11
N LEU A 587 -6.68 144.93 98.86
CA LEU A 587 -6.62 146.13 98.00
C LEU A 587 -6.92 145.81 96.53
N GLN A 588 -6.60 144.60 96.06
CA GLN A 588 -7.05 144.11 94.74
C GLN A 588 -8.58 144.02 94.59
N ARG A 589 -9.34 144.21 95.68
CA ARG A 589 -10.81 144.36 95.68
C ARG A 589 -11.29 145.79 95.89
N CYS A 590 -10.46 146.70 96.41
CA CYS A 590 -10.69 148.15 96.29
C CYS A 590 -10.11 148.70 94.98
N SER A 591 -10.68 148.23 93.86
CA SER A 591 -10.65 149.02 92.64
C SER A 591 -11.86 149.94 92.64
N SER A 592 -11.63 151.24 92.91
CA SER A 592 -12.46 152.40 92.51
C SER A 592 -14.00 152.19 92.49
N ASN A 593 -14.77 152.90 93.32
CA ASN A 593 -14.91 154.35 93.13
C ASN A 593 -15.32 155.14 94.40
N PRO A 594 -15.17 156.48 94.40
CA PRO A 594 -15.12 157.27 95.63
C PRO A 594 -16.41 158.07 95.93
N THR A 595 -17.39 157.43 96.59
CA THR A 595 -18.57 158.07 97.20
C THR A 595 -19.08 157.26 98.38
#